data_AF-E2AEM2-F1
#
_entry.id   AF-E2AEM2-F1
#
_cell.length_a   1.000
_cell.length_b   1.000
_cell.length_c   1.000
_cell.angle_alpha   90.00
_cell.angle_beta   90.00
_cell.angle_gamma   90.00
#
_symmetry.space_group_name_H-M   'P 1'
#
loop_
_entity.id
_entity.type
_entity.pdbx_description
1 polymer ?
#
loop_
_entity_poly.entity_id
_entity_poly.type
_entity_poly.pdbx_seq_one_letter_code
_entity_poly.pdbx_strand_id
1 'polypeptide(L)'
;MKNLHIIIRNTRDPNRLLQKLQNCQKAHFAMLPDCKEATFLESYIKLLEWQMTIKQKTDNEELPLNSSIQESLHYACKHHYNTPNTFVVISPTMLSQNHDISPRLYQKVALQVKAAYGEWDDIDRLLITKRILGNTKLQTHLYIEDILKVLYKHNAPCAILEKYLKFVDNLEKRLELAKKLSCHTIVIDIFVQQGDRMMLMDYKAKLQPQSEEYFYAESALRLPHVKWKS
;
A
#
# COMPACT_ATOMS: atom_id res chain seq x y z
N MET A 1 -9.77 -13.29 -30.24
CA MET A 1 -10.01 -13.58 -28.80
C MET A 1 -10.15 -15.07 -28.45
N LYS A 2 -11.09 -15.84 -29.04
CA LYS A 2 -11.28 -17.27 -28.69
C LYS A 2 -10.00 -18.12 -28.82
N ASN A 3 -9.24 -17.95 -29.90
CA ASN A 3 -7.98 -18.67 -30.11
C ASN A 3 -6.91 -18.34 -29.05
N LEU A 4 -6.80 -17.08 -28.63
CA LEU A 4 -5.84 -16.68 -27.58
C LEU A 4 -6.17 -17.32 -26.23
N HIS A 5 -7.45 -17.28 -25.84
CA HIS A 5 -7.91 -17.94 -24.61
C HIS A 5 -7.69 -19.46 -24.64
N ILE A 6 -7.89 -20.09 -25.80
CA ILE A 6 -7.63 -21.53 -25.97
C ILE A 6 -6.14 -21.82 -25.82
N ILE A 7 -5.25 -21.02 -26.43
CA ILE A 7 -3.79 -21.19 -26.33
C ILE A 7 -3.34 -21.09 -24.88
N ILE A 8 -3.78 -20.04 -24.17
CA ILE A 8 -3.43 -19.78 -22.76
C ILE A 8 -3.95 -20.89 -21.85
N ARG A 9 -5.19 -21.36 -22.03
CA ARG A 9 -5.78 -22.40 -21.17
C ARG A 9 -5.21 -23.80 -21.43
N ASN A 10 -4.87 -24.11 -22.68
CA ASN A 10 -4.52 -25.49 -23.06
C ASN A 10 -3.01 -25.75 -23.12
N THR A 11 -2.16 -24.73 -22.96
CA THR A 11 -0.70 -24.91 -22.99
C THR A 11 -0.13 -24.75 -21.60
N ARG A 12 0.15 -25.88 -20.93
CA ARG A 12 0.70 -25.91 -19.56
C ARG A 12 2.19 -25.61 -19.49
N ASP A 13 2.94 -25.98 -20.52
CA ASP A 13 4.38 -25.69 -20.58
C ASP A 13 4.60 -24.20 -20.94
N PRO A 14 5.32 -23.44 -20.09
CA PRO A 14 5.48 -21.99 -20.25
C PRO A 14 6.34 -21.61 -21.46
N ASN A 15 7.36 -22.40 -21.78
CA ASN A 15 8.22 -22.15 -22.95
C ASN A 15 7.42 -22.32 -24.25
N ARG A 16 6.63 -23.40 -24.33
CA ARG A 16 5.75 -23.68 -25.45
C ARG A 16 4.61 -22.67 -25.55
N LEU A 17 4.10 -22.19 -24.41
CA LEU A 17 3.10 -21.13 -24.38
C LEU A 17 3.66 -19.84 -24.96
N LEU A 18 4.84 -19.41 -24.49
CA LEU A 18 5.54 -18.23 -25.01
C LEU A 18 5.76 -18.31 -26.52
N GLN A 19 6.29 -19.43 -27.01
CA GLN A 19 6.50 -19.64 -28.46
C GLN A 19 5.20 -19.52 -29.25
N LYS A 20 4.09 -20.12 -28.78
CA LYS A 20 2.79 -20.02 -29.44
C LYS A 20 2.27 -18.58 -29.47
N LEU A 21 2.46 -17.83 -28.39
CA LEU A 21 2.00 -16.44 -28.29
C LEU A 21 2.82 -15.51 -29.19
N GLN A 22 4.15 -15.67 -29.22
CA GLN A 22 5.03 -14.93 -30.13
C GLN A 22 4.71 -15.23 -31.60
N ASN A 23 4.42 -16.49 -31.95
CA ASN A 23 3.99 -16.85 -33.29
C ASN A 23 2.62 -16.24 -33.63
N CYS A 24 1.68 -16.23 -32.69
CA CYS A 24 0.38 -15.58 -32.86
C CYS A 24 0.54 -14.06 -33.10
N GLN A 25 1.42 -13.42 -32.34
CA GLN A 25 1.74 -11.99 -32.50
C GLN A 25 2.29 -11.71 -33.90
N LYS A 26 3.30 -12.47 -34.34
CA LYS A 26 3.91 -12.30 -35.67
C LYS A 26 2.93 -12.58 -36.81
N ALA A 27 2.12 -13.62 -36.70
CA ALA A 27 1.21 -14.03 -37.77
C ALA A 27 -0.02 -13.13 -37.93
N HIS A 28 -0.54 -12.58 -36.83
CA HIS A 28 -1.85 -11.90 -36.83
C HIS A 28 -1.81 -10.43 -36.44
N PHE A 29 -0.76 -9.97 -35.77
CA PHE A 29 -0.69 -8.62 -35.21
C PHE A 29 0.50 -7.80 -35.70
N ALA A 30 1.41 -8.38 -36.50
CA ALA A 30 2.58 -7.67 -37.03
C ALA A 30 2.25 -6.41 -37.85
N MET A 31 1.08 -6.39 -38.50
CA MET A 31 0.60 -5.25 -39.30
C MET A 31 -0.47 -4.42 -38.58
N LEU A 32 -0.81 -4.77 -37.33
CA LEU A 32 -1.86 -4.13 -36.52
C LEU A 32 -1.37 -3.86 -35.09
N PRO A 33 -0.27 -3.09 -34.90
CA PRO A 33 0.34 -2.91 -33.58
C PRO A 33 -0.56 -2.13 -32.61
N ASP A 34 -1.41 -1.24 -33.12
CA ASP A 34 -2.20 -0.31 -32.30
C ASP A 34 -3.57 -0.86 -31.88
N CYS A 35 -3.90 -2.11 -32.24
CA CYS A 35 -5.15 -2.70 -31.78
C CYS A 35 -5.04 -3.20 -30.33
N LYS A 36 -6.14 -3.09 -29.57
CA LYS A 36 -6.17 -3.44 -28.14
C LYS A 36 -5.71 -4.88 -27.87
N GLU A 37 -6.05 -5.79 -28.77
CA GLU A 37 -5.66 -7.19 -28.70
C GLU A 37 -4.15 -7.40 -28.87
N ALA A 38 -3.50 -6.62 -29.75
CA ALA A 38 -2.05 -6.66 -29.92
C ALA A 38 -1.36 -6.13 -28.66
N THR A 39 -1.81 -4.99 -28.12
CA THR A 39 -1.28 -4.42 -26.87
C THR A 39 -1.45 -5.39 -25.69
N PHE A 40 -2.62 -6.03 -25.57
CA PHE A 40 -2.86 -7.04 -24.55
C PHE A 40 -1.92 -8.24 -24.69
N LEU A 41 -1.78 -8.78 -25.90
CA LEU A 41 -0.92 -9.93 -26.17
C LEU A 41 0.55 -9.61 -25.89
N GLU A 42 1.03 -8.44 -26.30
CA GLU A 42 2.39 -7.99 -26.03
C GLU A 42 2.65 -7.84 -24.53
N SER A 43 1.72 -7.20 -23.81
CA SER A 43 1.81 -7.06 -22.35
C SER A 43 1.81 -8.43 -21.66
N TYR A 44 0.98 -9.38 -22.12
CA TYR A 44 0.97 -10.73 -21.58
C TYR A 44 2.28 -11.50 -21.85
N ILE A 45 2.85 -11.39 -23.05
CA ILE A 45 4.14 -11.98 -23.40
C ILE A 45 5.24 -11.43 -22.49
N LYS A 46 5.33 -10.10 -22.33
CA LYS A 46 6.31 -9.44 -21.46
C LYS A 46 6.20 -9.92 -20.00
N LEU A 47 4.98 -10.09 -19.49
CA LEU A 47 4.75 -10.58 -18.14
C LEU A 47 5.26 -12.02 -17.99
N LEU A 48 4.95 -12.89 -18.95
CA LEU A 48 5.36 -14.29 -18.90
C LEU A 48 6.90 -14.41 -18.96
N GLU A 49 7.56 -13.64 -19.82
CA GLU A 49 9.03 -13.56 -19.90
C GLU A 49 9.64 -13.07 -18.59
N TRP A 50 9.03 -12.08 -17.94
CA TRP A 50 9.44 -11.58 -16.63
C TRP A 50 9.33 -12.67 -15.55
N GLN A 51 8.21 -13.38 -15.49
CA GLN A 51 7.99 -14.49 -14.54
C GLN A 51 8.99 -15.63 -14.76
N MET A 52 9.29 -15.96 -16.02
CA MET A 52 10.31 -16.96 -16.35
C MET A 52 11.70 -16.52 -15.93
N THR A 53 12.03 -15.23 -16.09
CA THR A 53 13.32 -14.67 -15.66
C THR A 53 13.50 -14.77 -14.15
N ILE A 54 12.45 -14.52 -13.37
CA ILE A 54 12.47 -14.72 -11.91
C ILE A 54 12.73 -16.18 -11.59
N LYS A 55 11.97 -17.11 -12.18
CA LYS A 55 12.13 -18.54 -11.93
C LYS A 55 13.53 -19.07 -12.29
N GLN A 56 14.21 -18.46 -13.27
CA GLN A 56 15.59 -18.81 -13.60
C GLN A 56 16.61 -18.22 -12.62
N LYS A 57 16.36 -17.00 -12.10
CA LYS A 57 17.28 -16.28 -11.22
C LYS A 57 17.12 -16.62 -9.75
N THR A 58 15.95 -17.11 -9.35
CA THR A 58 15.63 -17.46 -7.98
C THR A 58 15.20 -18.92 -7.93
N ASP A 59 15.82 -19.71 -7.05
CA ASP A 59 15.44 -21.11 -6.79
C ASP A 59 14.10 -21.23 -6.00
N ASN A 60 13.32 -20.14 -5.98
CA ASN A 60 12.21 -19.94 -5.07
C ASN A 60 10.88 -20.14 -5.82
N GLU A 61 10.08 -21.12 -5.37
CA GLU A 61 8.87 -21.58 -6.05
C GLU A 61 7.62 -20.70 -5.82
N GLU A 62 7.75 -19.58 -5.12
CA GLU A 62 6.59 -18.84 -4.62
C GLU A 62 5.72 -18.17 -5.70
N LEU A 63 6.27 -17.86 -6.90
CA LEU A 63 5.50 -17.21 -7.96
C LEU A 63 5.14 -18.21 -9.08
N PRO A 64 3.85 -18.60 -9.19
CA PRO A 64 3.39 -19.39 -10.32
C PRO A 64 3.57 -18.64 -11.63
N LEU A 65 4.01 -19.36 -12.66
CA LEU A 65 3.95 -18.88 -14.04
C LEU A 65 2.48 -18.71 -14.44
N ASN A 66 2.20 -17.69 -15.27
CA ASN A 66 0.85 -17.27 -15.64
C ASN A 66 0.01 -16.71 -14.47
N SER A 67 0.68 -16.28 -13.38
CA SER A 67 0.02 -15.44 -12.37
C SER A 67 -0.36 -14.08 -12.95
N SER A 68 -1.34 -13.43 -12.33
CA SER A 68 -1.80 -12.11 -12.73
C SER A 68 -0.73 -11.03 -12.53
N ILE A 69 -0.89 -9.90 -13.21
CA ILE A 69 -0.03 -8.72 -13.02
C ILE A 69 -0.05 -8.27 -11.54
N GLN A 70 -1.21 -8.37 -10.88
CA GLN A 70 -1.33 -7.98 -9.47
C GLN A 70 -0.54 -8.90 -8.54
N GLU A 71 -0.60 -10.22 -8.74
CA GLU A 71 0.20 -11.19 -7.97
C GLU A 71 1.69 -11.02 -8.25
N SER A 72 2.06 -10.79 -9.50
CA SER A 72 3.44 -10.52 -9.91
C SER A 72 3.98 -9.24 -9.28
N LEU A 73 3.17 -8.18 -9.22
CA LEU A 73 3.52 -6.92 -8.56
C LEU A 73 3.64 -7.11 -7.04
N HIS A 74 2.74 -7.88 -6.42
CA HIS A 74 2.84 -8.20 -5.00
C HIS A 74 4.16 -8.92 -4.69
N TYR A 75 4.51 -9.93 -5.49
CA TYR A 75 5.77 -10.65 -5.39
C TYR A 75 6.97 -9.71 -5.55
N ALA A 76 6.98 -8.86 -6.59
CA ALA A 76 8.05 -7.90 -6.84
C ALA A 76 8.22 -6.91 -5.66
N CYS A 77 7.12 -6.39 -5.10
CA CYS A 77 7.16 -5.52 -3.93
C CYS A 77 7.65 -6.22 -2.67
N LYS A 78 7.43 -7.53 -2.54
CA LYS A 78 7.87 -8.34 -1.39
C LYS A 78 9.36 -8.64 -1.47
N HIS A 79 9.83 -9.12 -2.61
CA HIS A 79 11.19 -9.68 -2.72
C HIS A 79 12.21 -8.73 -3.36
N HIS A 80 11.74 -7.77 -4.16
CA HIS A 80 12.62 -7.01 -5.06
C HIS A 80 12.45 -5.50 -4.97
N TYR A 81 11.84 -4.98 -3.89
CA TYR A 81 11.62 -3.54 -3.74
C TYR A 81 12.93 -2.72 -3.69
N ASN A 82 13.93 -3.21 -2.96
CA ASN A 82 15.25 -2.58 -2.82
C ASN A 82 16.32 -3.34 -3.63
N THR A 83 15.98 -3.81 -4.84
CA THR A 83 16.91 -4.65 -5.60
C THR A 83 18.17 -3.88 -6.03
N PRO A 84 19.36 -4.51 -5.93
CA PRO A 84 20.58 -3.96 -6.52
C PRO A 84 20.45 -3.79 -8.04
N ASN A 85 21.32 -2.96 -8.64
CA ASN A 85 21.29 -2.66 -10.08
C ASN A 85 21.22 -3.90 -10.98
N THR A 86 21.83 -5.02 -10.58
CA THR A 86 21.84 -6.30 -11.31
C THR A 86 20.44 -6.94 -11.46
N PHE A 87 19.48 -6.56 -10.63
CA PHE A 87 18.12 -7.09 -10.59
C PHE A 87 17.05 -6.05 -10.93
N VAL A 88 17.44 -4.89 -11.49
CA VAL A 88 16.50 -3.80 -11.82
C VAL A 88 15.37 -4.25 -12.74
N VAL A 89 15.63 -5.20 -13.63
CA VAL A 89 14.63 -5.75 -14.56
C VAL A 89 13.47 -6.47 -13.83
N ILE A 90 13.74 -7.05 -12.65
CA ILE A 90 12.73 -7.73 -11.82
C ILE A 90 12.17 -6.84 -10.70
N SER A 91 12.57 -5.56 -10.66
CA SER A 91 12.07 -4.61 -9.67
C SER A 91 10.58 -4.29 -9.89
N PRO A 92 9.83 -3.98 -8.82
CA PRO A 92 8.43 -3.60 -8.93
C PRO A 92 8.23 -2.31 -9.74
N THR A 93 9.21 -1.38 -9.71
CA THR A 93 9.19 -0.16 -10.52
C THR A 93 9.23 -0.45 -12.02
N MET A 94 10.15 -1.33 -12.44
CA MET A 94 10.27 -1.70 -13.86
C MET A 94 9.03 -2.47 -14.34
N LEU A 95 8.53 -3.39 -13.52
CA LEU A 95 7.28 -4.10 -13.80
C LEU A 95 6.10 -3.11 -13.95
N SER A 96 6.02 -2.10 -13.07
CA SER A 96 4.98 -1.07 -13.14
C SER A 96 5.04 -0.27 -14.43
N GLN A 97 6.24 0.08 -14.90
CA GLN A 97 6.42 0.83 -16.15
C GLN A 97 6.07 -0.02 -17.38
N ASN A 98 6.50 -1.28 -17.42
CA ASN A 98 6.29 -2.17 -18.57
C ASN A 98 4.83 -2.55 -18.80
N HIS A 99 3.99 -2.47 -17.76
CA HIS A 99 2.57 -2.84 -17.82
C HIS A 99 1.62 -1.67 -17.54
N ASP A 100 2.11 -0.43 -17.60
CA ASP A 100 1.33 0.79 -17.37
C ASP A 100 0.49 0.74 -16.08
N ILE A 101 1.06 0.16 -15.02
CA ILE A 101 0.39 0.04 -13.73
C ILE A 101 0.25 1.43 -13.13
N SER A 102 -1.00 1.82 -12.84
CA SER A 102 -1.26 3.15 -12.27
C SER A 102 -0.47 3.37 -10.96
N PRO A 103 0.04 4.60 -10.72
CA PRO A 103 0.76 4.92 -9.49
C PRO A 103 -0.05 4.61 -8.21
N ARG A 104 -1.38 4.76 -8.29
CA ARG A 104 -2.31 4.42 -7.20
C ARG A 104 -2.31 2.92 -6.89
N LEU A 105 -2.39 2.06 -7.91
CA LEU A 105 -2.37 0.61 -7.71
C LEU A 105 -1.01 0.15 -7.20
N TYR A 106 0.08 0.67 -7.77
CA TYR A 106 1.44 0.42 -7.32
C TYR A 106 1.60 0.72 -5.83
N GLN A 107 1.26 1.96 -5.43
CA GLN A 107 1.43 2.39 -4.05
C GLN A 107 0.53 1.60 -3.09
N LYS A 108 -0.68 1.21 -3.50
CA LYS A 108 -1.58 0.36 -2.70
C LYS A 108 -0.96 -1.02 -2.44
N VAL A 109 -0.43 -1.66 -3.48
CA VAL A 109 0.18 -3.00 -3.34
C VAL A 109 1.45 -2.93 -2.51
N ALA A 110 2.33 -1.95 -2.77
CA ALA A 110 3.53 -1.74 -1.98
C ALA A 110 3.21 -1.50 -0.49
N LEU A 111 2.24 -0.63 -0.19
CA LEU A 111 1.79 -0.38 1.18
C LEU A 111 1.29 -1.65 1.87
N GLN A 112 0.46 -2.45 1.21
CA GLN A 112 -0.09 -3.69 1.77
C GLN A 112 1.02 -4.70 2.07
N VAL A 113 1.97 -4.87 1.16
CA VAL A 113 3.11 -5.77 1.35
C VAL A 113 3.94 -5.30 2.55
N LYS A 114 4.39 -4.04 2.56
CA LYS A 114 5.24 -3.51 3.64
C LYS A 114 4.54 -3.56 5.00
N ALA A 115 3.24 -3.27 5.06
CA ALA A 115 2.46 -3.37 6.29
C ALA A 115 2.36 -4.82 6.80
N ALA A 116 2.21 -5.80 5.90
CA ALA A 116 2.15 -7.21 6.27
C ALA A 116 3.44 -7.72 6.94
N TYR A 117 4.59 -7.12 6.64
CA TYR A 117 5.89 -7.44 7.24
C TYR A 117 6.27 -6.51 8.40
N GLY A 118 5.40 -5.56 8.78
CA GLY A 118 5.70 -4.59 9.83
C GLY A 118 6.84 -3.62 9.48
N GLU A 119 7.12 -3.43 8.18
CA GLU A 119 8.20 -2.57 7.68
C GLU A 119 7.76 -1.09 7.68
N TRP A 120 7.43 -0.55 8.86
CA TRP A 120 6.84 0.79 9.02
C TRP A 120 7.75 1.91 8.48
N ASP A 121 9.07 1.77 8.62
CA ASP A 121 10.04 2.73 8.08
C ASP A 121 10.06 2.76 6.54
N ASP A 122 9.83 1.63 5.88
CA ASP A 122 9.69 1.57 4.42
C ASP A 122 8.39 2.23 3.96
N ILE A 123 7.32 2.09 4.76
CA ILE A 123 6.05 2.79 4.50
C ILE A 123 6.24 4.30 4.60
N ASP A 124 7.01 4.77 5.59
CA ASP A 124 7.36 6.19 5.70
C ASP A 124 8.14 6.67 4.47
N ARG A 125 9.13 5.91 4.00
CA ARG A 125 9.86 6.22 2.77
C ARG A 125 8.95 6.26 1.53
N LEU A 126 7.94 5.39 1.50
CA LEU A 126 6.97 5.30 0.40
C LEU A 126 5.96 6.46 0.40
N LEU A 127 5.52 6.92 1.58
CA LEU A 127 4.38 7.82 1.73
C LEU A 127 4.75 9.24 2.14
N ILE A 128 5.95 9.48 2.65
CA ILE A 128 6.32 10.77 3.25
C ILE A 128 7.56 11.34 2.57
N THR A 129 7.43 12.57 2.08
CA THR A 129 8.58 13.38 1.65
C THR A 129 9.01 14.30 2.77
N LYS A 130 10.31 14.32 3.09
CA LYS A 130 10.91 15.36 3.92
C LYS A 130 11.09 16.63 3.09
N ARG A 131 10.54 17.76 3.53
CA ARG A 131 10.88 19.07 2.98
C ARG A 131 12.09 19.63 3.69
N ILE A 132 12.82 20.48 2.97
CA ILE A 132 13.81 21.37 3.54
C ILE A 132 13.09 22.18 4.64
N LEU A 133 13.71 22.34 5.81
CA LEU A 133 13.14 22.91 7.05
C LEU A 133 12.33 21.96 7.97
N GLY A 134 12.37 20.64 7.78
CA GLY A 134 11.85 19.67 8.76
C GLY A 134 10.34 19.39 8.68
N ASN A 135 9.61 20.09 7.82
CA ASN A 135 8.21 19.78 7.54
C ASN A 135 8.10 18.50 6.70
N THR A 136 7.21 17.60 7.09
CA THR A 136 6.88 16.40 6.32
C THR A 136 5.58 16.60 5.55
N LYS A 137 5.50 16.05 4.34
CA LYS A 137 4.28 16.04 3.54
C LYS A 137 3.96 14.61 3.12
N LEU A 138 2.68 14.26 3.16
CA LEU A 138 2.18 13.02 2.59
C LEU A 138 2.25 13.09 1.05
N GLN A 139 3.08 12.25 0.45
CA GLN A 139 3.22 12.07 -0.99
C GLN A 139 2.52 10.77 -1.37
N THR A 140 1.23 10.87 -1.68
CA THR A 140 0.41 9.69 -1.92
C THR A 140 -0.64 9.94 -3.01
N HIS A 141 -0.96 8.86 -3.73
CA HIS A 141 -2.09 8.74 -4.65
C HIS A 141 -3.30 8.05 -3.96
N LEU A 142 -3.18 7.72 -2.67
CA LEU A 142 -4.21 7.08 -1.86
C LEU A 142 -4.84 8.09 -0.90
N TYR A 143 -6.11 7.87 -0.58
CA TYR A 143 -6.73 8.61 0.51
C TYR A 143 -6.12 8.19 1.85
N ILE A 144 -5.90 9.16 2.74
CA ILE A 144 -5.31 8.91 4.07
C ILE A 144 -6.10 7.87 4.89
N GLU A 145 -7.42 7.84 4.73
CA GLU A 145 -8.28 6.83 5.34
C GLU A 145 -7.97 5.41 4.87
N ASP A 146 -7.70 5.24 3.58
CA ASP A 146 -7.35 3.93 3.03
C ASP A 146 -5.98 3.47 3.53
N ILE A 147 -5.05 4.41 3.71
CA ILE A 147 -3.75 4.14 4.32
C ILE A 147 -3.95 3.67 5.77
N LEU A 148 -4.68 4.44 6.58
CA LEU A 148 -4.96 4.11 7.98
C LEU A 148 -5.67 2.76 8.13
N LYS A 149 -6.63 2.43 7.25
CA LYS A 149 -7.30 1.12 7.23
C LYS A 149 -6.32 -0.02 6.99
N VAL A 150 -5.38 0.14 6.06
CA VAL A 150 -4.36 -0.88 5.79
C VAL A 150 -3.42 -1.04 6.98
N LEU A 151 -2.91 0.07 7.54
CA LEU A 151 -2.03 0.05 8.70
C LEU A 151 -2.69 -0.66 9.90
N TYR A 152 -3.93 -0.29 10.21
CA TYR A 152 -4.69 -0.88 11.31
C TYR A 152 -4.96 -2.37 11.08
N LYS A 153 -5.35 -2.77 9.87
CA LYS A 153 -5.56 -4.18 9.51
C LYS A 153 -4.31 -5.04 9.74
N HIS A 154 -3.13 -4.46 9.61
CA HIS A 154 -1.85 -5.13 9.82
C HIS A 154 -1.23 -4.86 11.20
N ASN A 155 -2.05 -4.45 12.18
CA ASN A 155 -1.63 -4.24 13.57
C ASN A 155 -0.48 -3.23 13.72
N ALA A 156 -0.50 -2.15 12.94
CA ALA A 156 0.45 -1.06 13.12
C ALA A 156 0.40 -0.53 14.56
N PRO A 157 1.55 -0.26 15.20
CA PRO A 157 1.59 0.35 16.53
C PRO A 157 0.81 1.67 16.56
N CYS A 158 0.21 2.01 17.71
CA CYS A 158 -0.52 3.27 17.87
C CYS A 158 0.31 4.48 17.45
N ALA A 159 1.59 4.54 17.83
CA ALA A 159 2.50 5.62 17.42
C ALA A 159 2.58 5.83 15.89
N ILE A 160 2.50 4.75 15.11
CA ILE A 160 2.46 4.81 13.64
C ILE A 160 1.12 5.38 13.18
N LEU A 161 -0.01 4.86 13.68
CA LEU A 161 -1.34 5.35 13.33
C LEU A 161 -1.52 6.83 13.68
N GLU A 162 -1.07 7.25 14.86
CA GLU A 162 -1.09 8.64 15.33
C GLU A 162 -0.31 9.58 14.40
N LYS A 163 0.85 9.13 13.91
CA LYS A 163 1.64 9.88 12.92
C LYS A 163 0.84 10.13 11.65
N TYR A 164 0.15 9.13 11.13
CA TYR A 164 -0.65 9.27 9.90
C TYR A 164 -1.95 10.06 10.13
N LEU A 165 -2.57 9.95 11.30
CA LEU A 165 -3.77 10.73 11.68
C LEU A 165 -3.51 12.24 11.65
N LYS A 166 -2.29 12.70 11.92
CA LYS A 166 -1.91 14.13 11.85
C LYS A 166 -2.05 14.73 10.43
N PHE A 167 -2.05 13.90 9.38
CA PHE A 167 -2.30 14.35 8.00
C PHE A 167 -3.80 14.48 7.65
N VAL A 168 -4.72 14.16 8.57
CA VAL A 168 -6.17 14.37 8.36
C VAL A 168 -6.52 15.81 8.75
N ASP A 169 -6.67 16.72 7.80
CA ASP A 169 -6.84 18.15 8.09
C ASP A 169 -8.11 18.48 8.88
N ASN A 170 -9.23 17.82 8.58
CA ASN A 170 -10.48 18.04 9.29
C ASN A 170 -10.42 17.41 10.69
N LEU A 171 -10.56 18.25 11.71
CA LEU A 171 -10.42 17.85 13.13
C LEU A 171 -11.50 16.85 13.57
N GLU A 172 -12.74 17.03 13.14
CA GLU A 172 -13.86 16.14 13.48
C GLU A 172 -13.69 14.76 12.84
N LYS A 173 -13.28 14.73 11.57
CA LYS A 173 -12.95 13.49 10.87
C LYS A 173 -11.74 12.79 11.48
N ARG A 174 -10.72 13.55 11.90
CA ARG A 174 -9.56 13.01 12.61
C ARG A 174 -9.98 12.37 13.93
N LEU A 175 -10.88 13.01 14.68
CA LEU A 175 -11.44 12.50 15.92
C LEU A 175 -12.22 11.20 15.70
N GLU A 176 -13.07 11.14 14.67
CA GLU A 176 -13.83 9.93 14.31
C GLU A 176 -12.89 8.76 13.99
N LEU A 177 -11.88 9.00 13.14
CA LEU A 177 -10.89 7.99 12.79
C LEU A 177 -10.07 7.55 14.01
N ALA A 178 -9.62 8.47 14.86
CA ALA A 178 -8.85 8.14 16.05
C ALA A 178 -9.64 7.25 17.02
N LYS A 179 -10.93 7.54 17.23
CA LYS A 179 -11.83 6.68 18.02
C LYS A 179 -11.97 5.28 17.40
N LYS A 180 -12.19 5.20 16.08
CA LYS A 180 -12.36 3.93 15.36
C LYS A 180 -11.12 3.03 15.39
N LEU A 181 -9.93 3.64 15.42
CA LEU A 181 -8.64 2.95 15.43
C LEU A 181 -8.09 2.75 16.84
N SER A 182 -8.84 3.11 17.88
CA SER A 182 -8.43 3.07 19.30
C SER A 182 -7.16 3.87 19.61
N CYS A 183 -6.90 4.95 18.88
CA CYS A 183 -5.79 5.87 19.16
C CYS A 183 -6.21 6.88 20.23
N HIS A 184 -6.29 6.43 21.48
CA HIS A 184 -6.87 7.21 22.58
C HIS A 184 -6.13 8.53 22.87
N THR A 185 -4.79 8.56 22.76
CA THR A 185 -3.97 9.77 22.94
C THR A 185 -4.44 10.91 22.05
N ILE A 186 -4.64 10.64 20.75
CA ILE A 186 -5.10 11.64 19.77
C ILE A 186 -6.52 12.10 20.09
N VAL A 187 -7.39 11.21 20.55
CA VAL A 187 -8.76 11.58 20.96
C VAL A 187 -8.72 12.57 22.14
N ILE A 188 -7.88 12.29 23.13
CA ILE A 188 -7.68 13.14 24.31
C ILE A 188 -7.10 14.49 23.90
N ASP A 189 -6.06 14.51 23.07
CA ASP A 189 -5.43 15.73 22.55
C ASP A 189 -6.42 16.62 21.80
N ILE A 190 -7.31 16.02 20.98
CA ILE A 190 -8.33 16.77 20.25
C ILE A 190 -9.33 17.42 21.22
N PHE A 191 -9.78 16.70 22.26
CA PHE A 191 -10.69 17.30 23.25
C PHE A 191 -10.02 18.41 24.06
N VAL A 192 -8.75 18.25 24.40
CA VAL A 192 -7.94 19.31 25.03
C VAL A 192 -7.83 20.52 24.10
N GLN A 193 -7.52 20.31 22.81
CA GLN A 193 -7.43 21.37 21.81
C GLN A 193 -8.76 22.10 21.62
N GLN A 194 -9.88 21.38 21.69
CA GLN A 194 -11.21 21.97 21.59
C GLN A 194 -11.69 22.62 22.89
N GLY A 195 -10.97 22.44 24.00
CA GLY A 195 -11.39 22.88 25.33
C GLY A 195 -12.66 22.19 25.83
N ASP A 196 -12.99 21.01 25.32
CA ASP A 196 -14.23 20.30 25.65
C ASP A 196 -14.04 19.39 26.86
N ARG A 197 -14.24 19.97 28.05
CA ARG A 197 -14.04 19.27 29.32
C ARG A 197 -15.04 18.13 29.51
N MET A 198 -16.28 18.33 29.06
CA MET A 198 -17.38 17.37 29.24
C MET A 198 -17.13 16.13 28.41
N MET A 199 -16.78 16.29 27.13
CA MET A 199 -16.45 15.17 26.25
C MET A 199 -15.21 14.40 26.73
N LEU A 200 -14.19 15.08 27.25
CA LEU A 200 -13.01 14.41 27.80
C LEU A 200 -13.34 13.60 29.05
N MET A 201 -14.20 14.11 29.94
CA MET A 201 -14.68 13.37 31.11
C MET A 201 -15.49 12.12 30.74
N ASP A 202 -16.44 12.26 29.81
CA ASP A 202 -17.23 11.12 29.30
C ASP A 202 -16.35 10.08 28.60
N TYR A 203 -15.37 10.53 27.81
CA TYR A 203 -14.44 9.63 27.16
C TYR A 203 -13.55 8.89 28.16
N LYS A 204 -13.01 9.59 29.17
CA LYS A 204 -12.23 8.98 30.26
C LYS A 204 -13.02 7.87 30.96
N ALA A 205 -14.31 8.07 31.21
CA ALA A 205 -15.17 7.08 31.86
C ALA A 205 -15.34 5.79 31.02
N LYS A 206 -15.10 5.85 29.71
CA LYS A 206 -15.15 4.70 28.79
C LYS A 206 -13.80 3.97 28.66
N LEU A 207 -12.70 4.59 29.10
CA LEU A 207 -11.38 3.97 29.09
C LEU A 207 -11.28 2.92 30.20
N GLN A 208 -10.42 1.93 29.99
CA GLN A 208 -10.14 0.94 31.03
C GLN A 208 -9.54 1.65 32.26
N PRO A 209 -10.11 1.46 33.47
CA PRO A 209 -9.56 2.05 34.67
C PRO A 209 -8.10 1.61 34.88
N GLN A 210 -7.24 2.56 35.31
CA GLN A 210 -5.81 2.36 35.55
C GLN A 210 -4.96 2.02 34.31
N SER A 211 -5.51 2.16 33.10
CA SER A 211 -4.73 2.14 31.87
C SER A 211 -3.88 3.42 31.72
N GLU A 212 -2.85 3.37 30.87
CA GLU A 212 -2.01 4.54 30.58
C GLU A 212 -2.85 5.69 30.00
N GLU A 213 -3.81 5.37 29.15
CA GLU A 213 -4.73 6.31 28.52
C GLU A 213 -5.67 6.95 29.54
N TYR A 214 -6.11 6.19 30.55
CA TYR A 214 -6.92 6.73 31.64
C TYR A 214 -6.14 7.77 32.45
N PHE A 215 -4.88 7.46 32.81
CA PHE A 215 -4.02 8.40 33.53
C PHE A 215 -3.66 9.61 32.67
N TYR A 216 -3.48 9.41 31.37
CA TYR A 216 -3.26 10.50 30.42
C TYR A 216 -4.46 11.45 30.36
N ALA A 217 -5.68 10.92 30.23
CA ALA A 217 -6.91 11.72 30.25
C ALA A 217 -7.10 12.46 31.58
N GLU A 218 -6.81 11.81 32.72
CA GLU A 218 -6.89 12.46 34.02
C GLU A 218 -5.88 13.60 34.17
N SER A 219 -4.65 13.40 33.69
CA SER A 219 -3.61 14.43 33.69
C SER A 219 -3.97 15.59 32.77
N ALA A 220 -4.52 15.30 31.59
CA ALA A 220 -4.99 16.29 30.62
C ALA A 220 -6.09 17.20 31.22
N LEU A 221 -7.02 16.66 32.00
CA LEU A 221 -8.08 17.42 32.67
C LEU A 221 -7.57 18.41 33.74
N ARG A 222 -6.36 18.21 34.24
CA ARG A 222 -5.70 19.04 35.26
C ARG A 222 -4.75 20.07 34.67
N LEU A 223 -4.61 20.13 33.35
CA LEU A 223 -3.69 21.09 32.72
C LEU A 223 -4.14 22.54 32.98
N PRO A 224 -3.30 23.37 33.61
CA PRO A 224 -3.68 24.72 34.04
C PRO A 224 -3.78 25.71 32.87
N HIS A 225 -3.20 25.39 31.72
CA HIS A 225 -3.15 26.26 30.54
C HIS A 225 -4.33 26.04 29.57
N VAL A 226 -5.17 25.04 29.80
CA VAL A 226 -6.30 24.73 28.92
C VAL A 226 -7.50 25.60 29.29
N LYS A 227 -7.99 26.38 28.33
CA LYS A 227 -9.22 27.16 28.47
C LYS A 227 -10.43 26.28 28.18
N TRP A 228 -10.97 25.67 29.23
CA TRP A 228 -12.18 24.85 29.13
C TRP A 228 -13.39 25.71 28.75
N LYS A 229 -14.18 25.22 27.80
CA LYS A 229 -15.49 25.80 27.50
C LYS A 229 -16.38 25.67 28.74
N SER A 230 -17.09 26.75 29.04
CA SER A 230 -18.06 26.84 30.14
C SER A 230 -19.30 26.00 29.88
#